data_AF-A0A8T4DDX6-F1
#
_entry.id   AF-A0A8T4DDX6-F1
#
_cell.length_a   1.000
_cell.length_b   1.000
_cell.length_c   1.000
_cell.angle_alpha   90.00
_cell.angle_beta   90.00
_cell.angle_gamma   90.00
#
_symmetry.space_group_name_H-M   'P 1'
#
loop_
_entity.id
_entity.type
_entity.pdbx_description
1 polymer ?
#
loop_
_entity_poly.entity_id
_entity_poly.type
_entity_poly.pdbx_seq_one_letter_code
_entity_poly.pdbx_strand_id
1 'polypeptide(L)'
;MKEDWEELTFGDRTFSPVVRTLGEMREVLYDQGFLVSASMYTEPLYYMFREVAKNEADAQQITALGLRYDITIIPPLKLGLEFVKTAGHYHPCVPDSKMTYPEIYEVLEGEAHYLLQRREMAASGGEAITDVIVIQARRGDKVIIPPHYGHVTINPTNTTLKMANWVARSFSSVYEPYKERGGAAYFELTSRKFVRNDRYEAVPAIRFLRPAATWLETVGLSVVIPMYELLHEPAKLEFLLNPEAWFR
;
A
#
# COMPACT_ATOMS: atom_id res chain seq x y z
N MET A 1 -1.65 -21.76 -17.75
CA MET A 1 -3.01 -21.38 -17.34
C MET A 1 -2.89 -20.01 -16.71
N LYS A 2 -3.73 -19.05 -17.11
CA LYS A 2 -3.78 -17.75 -16.41
C LYS A 2 -4.31 -18.10 -15.02
N GLU A 3 -3.54 -17.85 -13.96
CA GLU A 3 -4.10 -17.94 -12.61
C GLU A 3 -5.25 -16.93 -12.55
N ASP A 4 -6.44 -17.41 -12.20
CA ASP A 4 -7.58 -16.54 -11.99
C ASP A 4 -7.77 -16.40 -10.49
N TRP A 5 -7.62 -15.18 -9.98
CA TRP A 5 -7.74 -14.88 -8.56
C TRP A 5 -9.19 -14.51 -8.21
N GLU A 6 -10.17 -15.22 -8.79
CA GLU A 6 -11.60 -15.01 -8.53
C GLU A 6 -11.99 -15.34 -7.09
N GLU A 7 -11.22 -16.23 -6.45
CA GLU A 7 -11.39 -16.60 -5.05
C GLU A 7 -10.04 -16.79 -4.35
N LEU A 8 -10.03 -16.58 -3.04
CA LEU A 8 -8.91 -16.86 -2.15
C LEU A 8 -9.43 -17.64 -0.94
N THR A 9 -8.93 -18.86 -0.75
CA THR A 9 -9.14 -19.60 0.49
C THR A 9 -8.05 -19.25 1.50
N PHE A 10 -8.46 -18.89 2.72
CA PHE A 10 -7.57 -18.58 3.84
C PHE A 10 -8.15 -19.17 5.13
N GLY A 11 -7.46 -20.18 5.69
CA GLY A 11 -8.03 -21.02 6.74
C GLY A 11 -9.21 -21.84 6.20
N ASP A 12 -10.36 -21.79 6.87
CA ASP A 12 -11.60 -22.47 6.46
C ASP A 12 -12.58 -21.55 5.69
N ARG A 13 -12.17 -20.31 5.39
CA ARG A 13 -13.00 -19.31 4.70
C ARG A 13 -12.51 -19.04 3.28
N THR A 14 -13.44 -18.67 2.41
CA THR A 14 -13.18 -18.26 1.02
C THR A 14 -13.67 -16.83 0.79
N PHE A 15 -12.88 -16.04 0.06
CA PHE A 15 -13.11 -14.62 -0.18
C PHE A 15 -13.07 -14.35 -1.69
N SER A 16 -13.92 -13.44 -2.16
CA SER A 16 -13.86 -12.91 -3.52
C SER A 16 -13.13 -11.57 -3.55
N PRO A 17 -12.40 -11.23 -4.61
CA PRO A 17 -11.64 -10.00 -4.69
C PRO A 17 -12.53 -8.80 -5.05
N VAL A 18 -12.11 -7.63 -4.59
CA VAL A 18 -12.35 -6.38 -5.30
C VAL A 18 -11.22 -6.21 -6.31
N VAL A 19 -11.55 -6.19 -7.58
CA VAL A 19 -10.56 -6.09 -8.67
C VAL A 19 -10.35 -4.63 -9.05
N ARG A 20 -9.08 -4.21 -9.14
CA ARG A 20 -8.74 -2.95 -9.79
C ARG A 20 -8.42 -3.18 -11.25
N THR A 21 -9.06 -2.43 -12.11
CA THR A 21 -8.86 -2.46 -13.57
C THR A 21 -7.93 -1.35 -14.07
N LEU A 22 -7.45 -1.49 -15.30
CA LEU A 22 -6.66 -0.46 -15.99
C LEU A 22 -7.43 0.87 -16.13
N GLY A 23 -8.72 0.81 -16.45
CA GLY A 23 -9.56 2.00 -16.62
C GLY A 23 -9.66 2.84 -15.35
N GLU A 24 -9.73 2.21 -14.19
CA GLU A 24 -9.73 2.90 -12.89
C GLU A 24 -8.37 3.47 -12.51
N MET A 25 -7.29 3.02 -13.15
CA MET A 25 -5.92 3.46 -12.89
C MET A 25 -5.46 4.56 -13.86
N ARG A 26 -6.25 4.91 -14.89
CA ARG A 26 -5.86 5.82 -15.98
C ARG A 26 -5.33 7.19 -15.51
N GLU A 27 -5.88 7.70 -14.40
CA GLU A 27 -5.56 9.01 -13.87
C GLU A 27 -4.21 9.05 -13.14
N VAL A 28 -3.60 7.89 -12.88
CA VAL A 28 -2.39 7.77 -12.06
C VAL A 28 -1.24 7.07 -12.78
N LEU A 29 -1.28 6.97 -14.10
CA LEU A 29 -0.20 6.37 -14.92
C LEU A 29 0.72 7.43 -15.52
N TYR A 30 1.99 7.10 -15.64
CA TYR A 30 3.02 7.86 -16.33
C TYR A 30 2.83 7.81 -17.85
N ASP A 31 2.68 6.61 -18.41
CA ASP A 31 2.66 6.41 -19.87
C ASP A 31 1.25 6.66 -20.45
N GLN A 32 0.97 7.92 -20.73
CA GLN A 32 -0.28 8.35 -21.35
C GLN A 32 -0.42 7.88 -22.81
N GLY A 33 0.70 7.59 -23.50
CA GLY A 33 0.68 7.05 -24.86
C GLY A 33 0.18 5.61 -24.88
N PHE A 34 0.63 4.80 -23.92
CA PHE A 34 0.14 3.42 -23.72
C PHE A 34 -1.38 3.39 -23.56
N LEU A 35 -1.94 4.31 -22.76
CA LEU A 35 -3.37 4.41 -22.50
C LEU A 35 -4.20 4.52 -23.80
N VAL A 36 -3.79 5.35 -24.75
CA VAL A 36 -4.52 5.54 -26.03
C VAL A 36 -4.75 4.23 -26.79
N SER A 37 -3.82 3.28 -26.66
CA SER A 37 -3.85 2.00 -27.38
C SER A 37 -4.39 0.81 -26.57
N ALA A 38 -4.55 0.98 -25.25
CA ALA A 38 -4.90 -0.11 -24.35
C ALA A 38 -6.42 -0.36 -24.29
N SER A 39 -6.82 -1.62 -24.15
CA SER A 39 -8.21 -1.98 -23.83
C SER A 39 -8.50 -1.61 -22.38
N MET A 40 -8.99 -0.39 -22.16
CA MET A 40 -9.06 0.19 -20.81
C MET A 40 -10.15 -0.41 -19.90
N TYR A 41 -11.20 -1.01 -20.46
CA TYR A 41 -12.44 -1.19 -19.70
C TYR A 41 -12.49 -2.44 -18.81
N THR A 42 -11.65 -3.46 -19.05
CA THR A 42 -11.79 -4.75 -18.34
C THR A 42 -10.48 -5.43 -17.97
N GLU A 43 -9.31 -4.86 -18.28
CA GLU A 43 -8.04 -5.53 -17.95
C GLU A 43 -7.76 -5.42 -16.44
N PRO A 44 -7.76 -6.55 -15.70
CA PRO A 44 -7.49 -6.55 -14.27
C PRO A 44 -6.00 -6.33 -14.00
N LEU A 45 -5.70 -5.46 -13.03
CA LEU A 45 -4.33 -5.11 -12.65
C LEU A 45 -3.92 -5.69 -11.29
N TYR A 46 -4.83 -5.71 -10.32
CA TYR A 46 -4.59 -6.33 -9.02
C TYR A 46 -5.91 -6.64 -8.31
N TYR A 47 -5.82 -7.54 -7.34
CA TYR A 47 -6.96 -8.18 -6.68
C TYR A 47 -6.84 -7.95 -5.17
N MET A 48 -7.87 -7.38 -4.56
CA MET A 48 -7.89 -7.05 -3.13
C MET A 48 -8.95 -7.89 -2.42
N PHE A 49 -8.53 -8.79 -1.56
CA PHE A 49 -9.39 -9.57 -0.68
C PHE A 49 -9.48 -8.85 0.65
N ARG A 50 -10.68 -8.39 1.01
CA ARG A 50 -10.91 -7.55 2.20
C ARG A 50 -11.45 -8.37 3.36
N GLU A 51 -11.16 -7.91 4.58
CA GLU A 51 -11.68 -8.52 5.83
C GLU A 51 -11.36 -10.03 5.92
N VAL A 52 -10.16 -10.42 5.46
CA VAL A 52 -9.69 -11.79 5.44
C VAL A 52 -9.44 -12.28 6.88
N ALA A 53 -9.98 -13.45 7.21
CA ALA A 53 -9.69 -14.13 8.46
C ALA A 53 -9.69 -15.65 8.28
N LYS A 54 -8.93 -16.40 9.10
CA LYS A 54 -8.82 -17.86 8.97
C LYS A 54 -10.13 -18.58 9.29
N ASN A 55 -10.94 -18.04 10.19
CA ASN A 55 -12.19 -18.62 10.66
C ASN A 55 -13.11 -17.50 11.20
N GLU A 56 -14.35 -17.86 11.56
CA GLU A 56 -15.36 -16.91 12.02
C GLU A 56 -15.02 -16.28 13.39
N ALA A 57 -14.36 -17.01 14.28
CA ALA A 57 -13.93 -16.47 15.57
C ALA A 57 -12.85 -15.39 15.38
N ASP A 58 -11.88 -15.62 14.51
CA ASP A 58 -10.87 -14.63 14.14
C ASP A 58 -11.53 -13.39 13.51
N ALA A 59 -12.52 -13.58 12.63
CA ALA A 59 -13.25 -12.48 11.99
C ALA A 59 -13.97 -11.59 13.01
N GLN A 60 -14.64 -12.20 13.99
CA GLN A 60 -15.30 -11.49 15.09
C GLN A 60 -14.29 -10.76 15.98
N GLN A 61 -13.17 -11.40 16.31
CA GLN A 61 -12.10 -10.78 17.09
C GLN A 61 -11.51 -9.56 16.38
N ILE A 62 -11.15 -9.70 15.10
CA ILE A 62 -10.62 -8.61 14.27
C ILE A 62 -11.58 -7.41 14.27
N THR A 63 -12.87 -7.69 14.06
CA THR A 63 -13.92 -6.66 14.05
C THR A 63 -14.06 -5.98 15.41
N ALA A 64 -14.05 -6.75 16.51
CA ALA A 64 -14.15 -6.24 17.87
C ALA A 64 -12.95 -5.37 18.27
N LEU A 65 -11.77 -5.64 17.70
CA LEU A 65 -10.57 -4.81 17.85
C LEU A 65 -10.59 -3.55 16.99
N GLY A 66 -11.60 -3.36 16.12
CA GLY A 66 -11.65 -2.23 15.20
C GLY A 66 -10.58 -2.31 14.10
N LEU A 67 -10.07 -3.50 13.80
CA LEU A 67 -9.02 -3.74 12.81
C LEU A 67 -9.60 -4.40 11.55
N ARG A 68 -8.80 -4.39 10.49
CA ARG A 68 -9.06 -5.11 9.24
C ARG A 68 -7.77 -5.72 8.72
N TYR A 69 -7.83 -6.98 8.32
CA TYR A 69 -6.75 -7.66 7.60
C TYR A 69 -7.16 -7.87 6.15
N ASP A 70 -6.30 -7.46 5.22
CA ASP A 70 -6.54 -7.61 3.79
C ASP A 70 -5.38 -8.37 3.13
N ILE A 71 -5.66 -9.01 2.00
CA ILE A 71 -4.64 -9.60 1.12
C ILE A 71 -4.76 -8.95 -0.26
N THR A 72 -3.65 -8.50 -0.80
CA THR A 72 -3.57 -7.97 -2.16
C THR A 72 -2.64 -8.83 -3.02
N ILE A 73 -3.10 -9.18 -4.22
CA ILE A 73 -2.32 -9.91 -5.23
C ILE A 73 -2.11 -9.01 -6.44
N ILE A 74 -0.86 -8.81 -6.83
CA ILE A 74 -0.44 -7.99 -7.97
C ILE A 74 0.33 -8.90 -8.94
N PRO A 75 -0.27 -9.30 -10.08
CA PRO A 75 0.39 -10.10 -11.11
C PRO A 75 1.56 -9.33 -11.76
N PRO A 76 2.50 -10.01 -12.44
CA PRO A 76 3.67 -9.34 -13.04
C PRO A 76 3.34 -8.66 -14.38
N LEU A 77 2.58 -7.56 -14.33
CA LEU A 77 2.16 -6.78 -15.49
C LEU A 77 3.05 -5.56 -15.72
N LYS A 78 2.99 -5.01 -16.93
CA LYS A 78 3.61 -3.74 -17.31
C LYS A 78 2.53 -2.79 -17.82
N LEU A 79 2.63 -1.52 -17.44
CA LEU A 79 1.72 -0.45 -17.83
C LEU A 79 2.47 0.49 -18.78
N GLY A 80 2.62 0.06 -20.03
CA GLY A 80 3.52 0.72 -20.99
C GLY A 80 4.96 0.68 -20.49
N LEU A 81 5.51 1.86 -20.18
CA LEU A 81 6.86 2.01 -19.63
C LEU A 81 6.99 1.71 -18.13
N GLU A 82 5.90 1.61 -17.38
CA GLU A 82 5.90 1.38 -15.92
C GLU A 82 5.74 -0.09 -15.53
N PHE A 83 6.26 -0.43 -14.34
CA PHE A 83 5.81 -1.65 -13.65
C PHE A 83 4.38 -1.47 -13.14
N VAL A 84 3.62 -2.57 -13.04
CA VAL A 84 2.30 -2.51 -12.41
C VAL A 84 2.40 -2.13 -10.94
N LYS A 85 1.44 -1.33 -10.51
CA LYS A 85 1.40 -0.73 -9.18
C LYS A 85 -0.02 -0.50 -8.69
N THR A 86 -0.17 -0.28 -7.40
CA THR A 86 -1.43 0.21 -6.81
C THR A 86 -1.67 1.68 -7.18
N ALA A 87 -2.90 2.16 -6.99
CA ALA A 87 -3.30 3.52 -7.38
C ALA A 87 -2.51 4.61 -6.65
N GLY A 88 -2.14 4.34 -5.40
CA GLY A 88 -1.65 5.35 -4.47
C GLY A 88 -2.79 6.01 -3.70
N HIS A 89 -2.59 6.22 -2.40
CA HIS A 89 -3.54 6.95 -1.57
C HIS A 89 -2.88 7.47 -0.28
N TYR A 90 -3.56 8.39 0.39
CA TYR A 90 -3.28 8.78 1.76
C TYR A 90 -4.34 8.22 2.71
N HIS A 91 -4.06 8.27 4.01
CA HIS A 91 -5.05 7.98 5.06
C HIS A 91 -5.57 9.28 5.69
N PRO A 92 -6.83 9.30 6.17
CA PRO A 92 -7.35 10.44 6.91
C PRO A 92 -6.74 10.51 8.31
N CYS A 93 -6.91 11.65 8.98
CA CYS A 93 -6.57 11.79 10.40
C CYS A 93 -7.43 10.85 11.26
N VAL A 94 -6.82 10.33 12.33
CA VAL A 94 -7.58 9.70 13.42
C VAL A 94 -8.48 10.78 14.07
N PRO A 95 -9.73 10.46 14.46
CA PRO A 95 -10.60 11.41 15.15
C PRO A 95 -9.87 12.08 16.32
N ASP A 96 -10.02 13.39 16.43
CA ASP A 96 -9.41 14.24 17.47
C ASP A 96 -7.86 14.24 17.52
N SER A 97 -7.20 13.64 16.52
CA SER A 97 -5.74 13.60 16.38
C SER A 97 -5.28 14.40 15.17
N LYS A 98 -4.03 14.87 15.21
CA LYS A 98 -3.36 15.41 14.02
C LYS A 98 -2.73 14.32 13.15
N MET A 99 -2.55 13.10 13.65
CA MET A 99 -1.90 12.02 12.92
C MET A 99 -2.89 11.27 12.03
N THR A 100 -2.43 10.87 10.84
CA THR A 100 -3.19 9.95 10.00
C THR A 100 -3.04 8.52 10.47
N TYR A 101 -4.02 7.67 10.15
CA TYR A 101 -3.92 6.25 10.40
C TYR A 101 -2.65 5.66 9.76
N PRO A 102 -1.84 4.88 10.49
CA PRO A 102 -0.78 4.10 9.88
C PRO A 102 -1.33 2.78 9.34
N GLU A 103 -0.48 2.08 8.59
CA GLU A 103 -0.74 0.75 8.05
C GLU A 103 0.53 -0.09 8.16
N ILE A 104 0.39 -1.40 8.28
CA ILE A 104 1.51 -2.33 8.19
C ILE A 104 1.24 -3.39 7.14
N TYR A 105 2.23 -3.60 6.26
CA TYR A 105 2.26 -4.65 5.26
C TYR A 105 3.19 -5.79 5.68
N GLU A 106 2.89 -6.99 5.18
CA GLU A 106 3.81 -8.11 5.08
C GLU A 106 3.83 -8.64 3.64
N VAL A 107 5.01 -8.84 3.07
CA VAL A 107 5.14 -9.53 1.78
C VAL A 107 5.04 -11.04 2.02
N LEU A 108 4.04 -11.69 1.46
CA LEU A 108 3.81 -13.13 1.59
C LEU A 108 4.53 -13.92 0.48
N GLU A 109 4.61 -13.34 -0.72
CA GLU A 109 5.25 -13.91 -1.90
C GLU A 109 5.78 -12.80 -2.82
N GLY A 110 6.90 -13.06 -3.50
CA GLY A 110 7.50 -12.13 -4.44
C GLY A 110 8.29 -11.00 -3.77
N GLU A 111 8.38 -9.88 -4.48
CA GLU A 111 9.10 -8.67 -4.09
C GLU A 111 8.20 -7.45 -4.35
N ALA A 112 8.20 -6.53 -3.40
CA ALA A 112 7.48 -5.27 -3.46
C ALA A 112 8.47 -4.12 -3.34
N HIS A 113 8.24 -3.08 -4.14
CA HIS A 113 8.78 -1.75 -3.87
C HIS A 113 7.64 -0.88 -3.32
N TYR A 114 7.76 -0.47 -2.06
CA TYR A 114 6.84 0.49 -1.44
C TYR A 114 7.41 1.90 -1.63
N LEU A 115 6.76 2.70 -2.47
CA LEU A 115 7.06 4.13 -2.62
C LEU A 115 6.16 4.90 -1.67
N LEU A 116 6.77 5.50 -0.64
CA LEU A 116 6.10 6.34 0.33
C LEU A 116 6.45 7.81 0.04
N GLN A 117 5.48 8.71 0.21
CA GLN A 117 5.71 10.15 0.14
C GLN A 117 4.98 10.87 1.27
N ARG A 118 5.68 11.77 1.95
CA ARG A 118 5.09 12.61 3.00
C ARG A 118 4.51 13.87 2.39
N ARG A 119 3.26 14.16 2.73
CA ARG A 119 2.54 15.34 2.26
C ARG A 119 2.35 16.32 3.40
N GLU A 120 2.74 17.57 3.18
CA GLU A 120 2.51 18.67 4.11
C GLU A 120 1.86 19.84 3.40
N MET A 121 1.05 20.59 4.14
CA MET A 121 0.51 21.86 3.66
C MET A 121 1.48 22.97 4.06
N ALA A 122 2.07 23.64 3.07
CA ALA A 122 2.92 24.78 3.30
C ALA A 122 2.13 25.95 3.89
N ALA A 123 2.77 26.73 4.77
CA ALA A 123 2.16 27.90 5.41
C ALA A 123 1.68 28.96 4.41
N SER A 124 2.26 28.99 3.20
CA SER A 124 1.89 29.88 2.10
C SER A 124 0.62 29.46 1.34
N GLY A 125 -0.01 28.33 1.71
CA GLY A 125 -1.11 27.75 0.94
C GLY A 125 -0.57 27.01 -0.27
N GLY A 126 -0.22 25.73 -0.10
CA GLY A 126 0.31 24.88 -1.16
C GLY A 126 0.64 23.50 -0.62
N GLU A 127 0.66 22.50 -1.49
CA GLU A 127 1.08 21.15 -1.16
C GLU A 127 2.59 21.01 -1.35
N ALA A 128 3.30 20.51 -0.35
CA ALA A 128 4.70 20.16 -0.45
C ALA A 128 4.89 18.66 -0.18
N ILE A 129 5.65 18.00 -1.04
CA ILE A 129 6.20 16.68 -0.73
C ILE A 129 7.52 16.89 0.00
N THR A 130 7.57 16.53 1.28
CA THR A 130 8.72 16.83 2.13
C THR A 130 9.67 15.66 2.31
N ASP A 131 9.21 14.44 1.99
CA ASP A 131 10.04 13.24 1.99
C ASP A 131 9.52 12.21 0.98
N VAL A 132 10.44 11.47 0.37
CA VAL A 132 10.12 10.34 -0.51
C VAL A 132 11.04 9.17 -0.18
N ILE A 133 10.45 8.01 0.05
CA ILE A 133 11.16 6.80 0.43
C ILE A 133 10.75 5.67 -0.52
N VAL A 134 11.71 4.87 -0.95
CA VAL A 134 11.44 3.57 -1.56
C VAL A 134 11.98 2.47 -0.65
N ILE A 135 11.11 1.56 -0.26
CA ILE A 135 11.45 0.39 0.57
C ILE A 135 11.33 -0.85 -0.29
N GLN A 136 12.43 -1.57 -0.46
CA GLN A 136 12.45 -2.86 -1.16
C GLN A 136 12.22 -3.97 -0.15
N ALA A 137 11.14 -4.71 -0.31
CA ALA A 137 10.72 -5.77 0.61
C ALA A 137 10.50 -7.07 -0.16
N ARG A 138 10.87 -8.18 0.44
CA ARG A 138 10.66 -9.54 -0.08
C ARG A 138 9.87 -10.36 0.92
N ARG A 139 9.49 -11.57 0.52
CA ARG A 139 8.79 -12.53 1.40
C ARG A 139 9.30 -12.53 2.85
N GLY A 140 8.37 -12.32 3.79
CA GLY A 140 8.59 -12.26 5.23
C GLY A 140 8.88 -10.86 5.78
N ASP A 141 9.31 -9.93 4.92
CA ASP A 141 9.55 -8.55 5.34
C ASP A 141 8.23 -7.84 5.66
N LYS A 142 8.29 -6.95 6.65
CA LYS A 142 7.19 -6.10 7.08
C LYS A 142 7.53 -4.64 6.86
N VAL A 143 6.55 -3.85 6.42
CA VAL A 143 6.75 -2.43 6.12
C VAL A 143 5.62 -1.63 6.73
N ILE A 144 5.97 -0.66 7.56
CA ILE A 144 5.02 0.29 8.14
C ILE A 144 4.90 1.49 7.21
N ILE A 145 3.67 1.86 6.90
CA ILE A 145 3.32 3.17 6.35
C ILE A 145 3.01 4.06 7.57
N PRO A 146 3.92 4.95 7.97
CA PRO A 146 3.74 5.78 9.15
C PRO A 146 2.71 6.89 8.88
N PRO A 147 2.25 7.59 9.93
CA PRO A 147 1.36 8.74 9.76
C PRO A 147 1.93 9.79 8.78
N HIS A 148 1.03 10.44 8.04
CA HIS A 148 1.26 11.49 7.04
C HIS A 148 1.90 11.04 5.71
N TYR A 149 2.22 9.77 5.56
CA TYR A 149 2.69 9.23 4.29
C TYR A 149 1.53 8.65 3.49
N GLY A 150 1.52 8.96 2.19
CA GLY A 150 0.82 8.16 1.21
C GLY A 150 1.76 7.13 0.62
N HIS A 151 1.21 6.09 0.01
CA HIS A 151 2.01 4.97 -0.48
C HIS A 151 1.46 4.37 -1.77
N VAL A 152 2.40 3.91 -2.59
CA VAL A 152 2.17 3.06 -3.76
C VAL A 152 2.98 1.78 -3.57
N THR A 153 2.37 0.65 -3.87
CA THR A 153 3.08 -0.63 -3.95
C THR A 153 3.27 -1.01 -5.40
N ILE A 154 4.53 -1.26 -5.78
CA ILE A 154 4.95 -1.61 -7.13
C ILE A 154 5.38 -3.07 -7.12
N ASN A 155 4.96 -3.85 -8.10
CA ASN A 155 5.55 -5.17 -8.37
C ASN A 155 6.59 -5.00 -9.49
N PRO A 156 7.89 -4.97 -9.16
CA PRO A 156 8.93 -4.67 -10.14
C PRO A 156 9.45 -5.94 -10.85
N THR A 157 8.86 -7.10 -10.58
CA THR A 157 9.37 -8.41 -11.00
C THR A 157 8.53 -9.06 -12.10
N ASN A 158 9.01 -10.19 -12.61
CA ASN A 158 8.26 -11.07 -13.51
C ASN A 158 7.48 -12.17 -12.75
N THR A 159 7.34 -12.05 -11.43
CA THR A 159 6.61 -12.99 -10.57
C THR A 159 5.44 -12.30 -9.88
N THR A 160 4.43 -13.06 -9.49
CA THR A 160 3.30 -12.53 -8.72
C THR A 160 3.77 -12.01 -7.36
N LEU A 161 3.32 -10.81 -7.01
CA LEU A 161 3.47 -10.26 -5.67
C LEU A 161 2.19 -10.53 -4.88
N LYS A 162 2.31 -11.20 -3.73
CA LYS A 162 1.23 -11.34 -2.75
C LYS A 162 1.67 -10.68 -1.45
N MET A 163 0.83 -9.80 -0.93
CA MET A 163 1.07 -9.12 0.34
C MET A 163 -0.21 -9.08 1.17
N ALA A 164 -0.05 -8.94 2.47
CA ALA A 164 -1.14 -8.67 3.38
C ALA A 164 -0.93 -7.36 4.11
N ASN A 165 -1.99 -6.82 4.71
CA ASN A 165 -1.90 -5.64 5.55
C ASN A 165 -2.89 -5.63 6.71
N TRP A 166 -2.46 -5.07 7.85
CA TRP A 166 -3.34 -4.63 8.92
C TRP A 166 -3.57 -3.13 8.83
N VAL A 167 -4.83 -2.73 8.99
CA VAL A 167 -5.26 -1.33 9.07
C VAL A 167 -6.37 -1.16 10.11
N ALA A 168 -6.59 0.07 10.55
CA ALA A 168 -7.83 0.40 11.25
C ALA A 168 -9.03 0.21 10.33
N ARG A 169 -10.09 -0.41 10.84
CA ARG A 169 -11.31 -0.69 10.07
C ARG A 169 -12.10 0.57 9.74
N SER A 170 -11.96 1.61 10.55
CA SER A 170 -12.78 2.82 10.53
C SER A 170 -12.46 3.81 9.41
N PHE A 171 -11.33 3.67 8.72
CA PHE A 171 -10.93 4.64 7.70
C PHE A 171 -11.20 4.17 6.26
N SER A 172 -11.43 5.16 5.41
CA SER A 172 -11.45 5.03 3.96
C SER A 172 -10.25 5.76 3.36
N SER A 173 -9.58 5.12 2.41
CA SER A 173 -8.44 5.69 1.70
C SER A 173 -8.82 6.99 0.96
N VAL A 174 -7.92 7.97 0.97
CA VAL A 174 -8.06 9.27 0.29
C VAL A 174 -7.24 9.24 -1.01
N TYR A 175 -7.91 9.00 -2.14
CA TYR A 175 -7.26 8.80 -3.45
C TYR A 175 -7.06 10.10 -4.23
N GLU A 176 -7.93 11.09 -4.03
CA GLU A 176 -7.99 12.33 -4.81
C GLU A 176 -6.63 13.05 -4.96
N PRO A 177 -5.79 13.20 -3.92
CA PRO A 177 -4.49 13.85 -4.06
C PRO A 177 -3.57 13.17 -5.09
N TYR A 178 -3.60 11.84 -5.18
CA TYR A 178 -2.84 11.11 -6.19
C TYR A 178 -3.45 11.30 -7.59
N LYS A 179 -4.78 11.27 -7.72
CA LYS A 179 -5.45 11.49 -9.02
C LYS A 179 -5.18 12.89 -9.56
N GLU A 180 -5.33 13.92 -8.74
CA GLU A 180 -5.07 15.33 -9.11
C GLU A 180 -3.63 15.53 -9.60
N ARG A 181 -2.68 14.83 -8.98
CA ARG A 181 -1.25 14.90 -9.32
C ARG A 181 -0.82 13.88 -10.37
N GLY A 182 -1.73 13.10 -10.95
CA GLY A 182 -1.37 12.13 -11.97
C GLY A 182 -0.62 10.90 -11.46
N GLY A 183 -0.64 10.63 -10.16
CA GLY A 183 0.10 9.54 -9.51
C GLY A 183 1.02 10.04 -8.39
N ALA A 184 1.98 9.20 -8.01
CA ALA A 184 2.94 9.50 -6.95
C ALA A 184 3.99 10.55 -7.38
N ALA A 185 4.80 10.99 -6.42
CA ALA A 185 5.90 11.93 -6.64
C ALA A 185 6.99 11.39 -7.58
N TYR A 186 7.11 10.07 -7.70
CA TYR A 186 7.93 9.38 -8.70
C TYR A 186 7.18 8.19 -9.29
N PHE A 187 7.58 7.82 -10.51
CA PHE A 187 7.16 6.59 -11.19
C PHE A 187 8.37 5.66 -11.36
N GLU A 188 8.19 4.37 -11.08
CA GLU A 188 9.22 3.36 -11.37
C GLU A 188 8.99 2.76 -12.76
N LEU A 189 9.91 3.03 -13.67
CA LEU A 189 9.88 2.50 -15.02
C LEU A 189 10.43 1.07 -15.06
N THR A 190 10.04 0.31 -16.09
CA THR A 190 10.56 -1.03 -16.39
C THR A 190 12.06 -1.08 -16.64
N SER A 191 12.68 0.07 -16.92
CA SER A 191 14.13 0.27 -16.97
C SER A 191 14.80 0.36 -15.59
N ARG A 192 14.03 0.20 -14.50
CA ARG A 192 14.42 0.38 -13.09
C ARG A 192 14.81 1.82 -12.71
N LYS A 193 14.52 2.77 -13.59
CA LYS A 193 14.70 4.21 -13.31
C LYS A 193 13.47 4.75 -12.61
N PHE A 194 13.70 5.59 -11.60
CA PHE A 194 12.66 6.42 -11.01
C PHE A 194 12.63 7.76 -11.74
N VAL A 195 11.47 8.11 -12.30
CA VAL A 195 11.23 9.39 -12.98
C VAL A 195 10.36 10.25 -12.08
N ARG A 196 10.80 11.49 -11.83
CA ARG A 196 10.04 12.47 -11.04
C ARG A 196 8.74 12.80 -11.75
N ASN A 197 7.67 12.95 -10.98
CA ASN A 197 6.41 13.47 -11.48
C ASN A 197 6.44 15.01 -11.45
N ASP A 198 6.46 15.63 -12.63
CA ASP A 198 6.53 17.08 -12.80
C ASP A 198 5.24 17.82 -12.41
N ARG A 199 4.16 17.11 -12.08
CA ARG A 199 2.92 17.71 -11.52
C ARG A 199 3.04 18.11 -10.06
N TYR A 200 4.16 17.75 -9.41
CA TYR A 200 4.54 18.22 -8.09
C TYR A 200 5.63 19.30 -8.21
N GLU A 201 5.39 20.48 -7.63
CA GLU A 201 6.26 21.66 -7.73
C GLU A 201 7.68 21.39 -7.18
N ALA A 202 7.75 20.82 -5.99
CA ALA A 202 9.00 20.42 -5.33
C ALA A 202 8.88 18.99 -4.83
N VAL A 203 9.87 18.16 -5.19
CA VAL A 203 9.97 16.76 -4.78
C VAL A 203 11.43 16.49 -4.37
N PRO A 204 11.69 16.03 -3.14
CA PRO A 204 13.04 15.68 -2.70
C PRO A 204 13.52 14.39 -3.37
N ALA A 205 14.83 14.17 -3.37
CA ALA A 205 15.41 12.92 -3.86
C ALA A 205 14.93 11.71 -3.04
N ILE A 206 14.78 10.57 -3.70
CA ILE A 206 14.35 9.32 -3.06
C ILE A 206 15.42 8.85 -2.07
N ARG A 207 14.96 8.50 -0.87
CA ARG A 207 15.75 7.72 0.10
C ARG A 207 15.41 6.24 -0.06
N PHE A 208 16.40 5.42 -0.37
CA PHE A 208 16.23 3.98 -0.46
C PHE A 208 16.51 3.34 0.90
N LEU A 209 15.52 2.69 1.48
CA LEU A 209 15.62 2.03 2.79
C LEU A 209 15.36 0.53 2.67
N ARG A 210 15.92 -0.22 3.62
CA ARG A 210 15.54 -1.62 3.86
C ARG A 210 14.46 -1.67 4.94
N PRO A 211 13.58 -2.68 4.96
CA PRO A 211 12.52 -2.82 5.97
C PRO A 211 13.03 -2.69 7.42
N ALA A 212 14.17 -3.30 7.74
CA ALA A 212 14.78 -3.22 9.07
C ALA A 212 15.24 -1.80 9.49
N ALA A 213 15.42 -0.88 8.54
CA ALA A 213 15.84 0.50 8.80
C ALA A 213 14.64 1.48 8.82
N THR A 214 13.45 0.99 9.13
CA THR A 214 12.19 1.77 9.15
C THR A 214 11.59 1.80 10.56
N TRP A 215 10.27 1.94 10.69
CA TRP A 215 9.56 2.14 11.97
C TRP A 215 9.26 0.85 12.74
N LEU A 216 9.75 -0.31 12.30
CA LEU A 216 9.47 -1.58 12.99
C LEU A 216 9.99 -1.59 14.43
N GLU A 217 11.19 -1.05 14.66
CA GLU A 217 11.76 -0.90 16.00
C GLU A 217 10.95 0.09 16.85
N THR A 218 10.45 1.17 16.24
CA THR A 218 9.62 2.18 16.92
C THR A 218 8.37 1.57 17.56
N VAL A 219 7.77 0.57 16.92
CA VAL A 219 6.58 -0.12 17.44
C VAL A 219 6.89 -1.48 18.08
N GLY A 220 8.16 -1.83 18.25
CA GLY A 220 8.59 -3.07 18.92
C GLY A 220 8.14 -4.36 18.22
N LEU A 221 7.95 -4.34 16.90
CA LEU A 221 7.45 -5.50 16.15
C LEU A 221 8.57 -6.45 15.72
N SER A 222 8.35 -7.74 15.96
CA SER A 222 9.24 -8.80 15.45
C SER A 222 9.00 -9.04 13.96
N VAL A 223 10.09 -9.18 13.21
CA VAL A 223 10.05 -9.55 11.78
C VAL A 223 9.82 -11.05 11.56
N VAL A 224 10.06 -11.88 12.58
CA VAL A 224 10.06 -13.36 12.46
C VAL A 224 8.65 -13.95 12.50
N ILE A 225 7.76 -13.32 13.29
CA ILE A 225 6.39 -13.81 13.47
C ILE A 225 5.58 -13.43 12.23
N PRO A 226 4.83 -14.37 11.59
CA PRO A 226 3.91 -14.01 10.52
C PRO A 226 2.92 -12.97 11.00
N MET A 227 2.67 -11.93 10.20
CA MET A 227 1.93 -10.75 10.64
C MET A 227 0.49 -11.07 11.05
N TYR A 228 -0.12 -12.11 10.47
CA TYR A 228 -1.46 -12.55 10.86
C TYR A 228 -1.54 -13.02 12.32
N GLU A 229 -0.47 -13.62 12.85
CA GLU A 229 -0.41 -14.13 14.23
C GLU A 229 -0.41 -13.00 15.28
N LEU A 230 -0.17 -11.75 14.86
CA LEU A 230 -0.32 -10.57 15.74
C LEU A 230 -1.75 -10.40 16.26
N LEU A 231 -2.74 -11.07 15.66
CA LEU A 231 -4.10 -11.17 16.22
C LEU A 231 -4.11 -11.73 17.66
N HIS A 232 -3.16 -12.60 18.01
CA HIS A 232 -3.01 -13.16 19.35
C HIS A 232 -2.24 -12.24 20.32
N GLU A 233 -1.66 -11.15 19.82
CA GLU A 233 -0.95 -10.13 20.59
C GLU A 233 -1.44 -8.72 20.22
N PRO A 234 -2.74 -8.41 20.38
CA PRO A 234 -3.37 -7.22 19.80
C PRO A 234 -2.78 -5.89 20.30
N ALA A 235 -2.16 -5.87 21.48
CA ALA A 235 -1.42 -4.70 21.98
C ALA A 235 -0.31 -4.25 21.02
N LYS A 236 0.29 -5.17 20.25
CA LYS A 236 1.30 -4.85 19.23
C LYS A 236 0.73 -4.18 17.98
N LEU A 237 -0.59 -4.19 17.82
CA LEU A 237 -1.32 -3.53 16.72
C LEU A 237 -1.96 -2.21 17.16
N GLU A 238 -1.82 -1.80 18.42
CA GLU A 238 -2.46 -0.59 18.97
C GLU A 238 -2.06 0.68 18.22
N PHE A 239 -0.83 0.75 17.70
CA PHE A 239 -0.36 1.89 16.91
C PHE A 239 -1.20 2.17 15.66
N LEU A 240 -1.93 1.17 15.14
CA LEU A 240 -2.85 1.32 14.02
C LEU A 240 -4.09 2.12 14.38
N LEU A 241 -4.46 2.15 15.66
CA LEU A 241 -5.66 2.82 16.16
C LEU A 241 -5.32 4.11 16.92
N ASN A 242 -4.17 4.13 17.59
CA ASN A 242 -3.69 5.24 18.42
C ASN A 242 -2.25 5.62 18.09
N PRO A 243 -1.97 6.18 16.90
CA PRO A 243 -0.61 6.47 16.46
C PRO A 243 0.14 7.47 17.36
N GLU A 244 -0.54 8.40 18.03
CA GLU A 244 0.10 9.43 18.87
C GLU A 244 0.89 8.86 20.05
N ALA A 245 0.52 7.67 20.54
CA ALA A 245 1.26 7.00 21.60
C ALA A 245 2.61 6.41 21.13
N TRP A 246 2.80 6.25 19.81
CA TRP A 246 3.91 5.47 19.23
C TRP A 246 4.81 6.28 18.31
N PHE A 247 4.24 7.21 17.54
CA PHE A 247 4.99 8.08 16.64
C PHE A 247 5.12 9.46 17.30
N ARG A 248 6.35 9.88 17.63
CA ARG A 248 6.63 11.19 18.23
C ARG A 248 7.44 12.05 17.29
#